data_AF-A0A800IHK1-F1
#
_entry.id   AF-A0A800IHK1-F1
#
_cell.length_a   1.000
_cell.length_b   1.000
_cell.length_c   1.000
_cell.angle_alpha   90.00
_cell.angle_beta   90.00
_cell.angle_gamma   90.00
#
_symmetry.space_group_name_H-M   'P 1'
#
loop_
_entity.id
_entity.type
_entity.pdbx_description
1 polymer ?
#
loop_
_entity_poly.entity_id
_entity_poly.type
_entity_poly.pdbx_seq_one_letter_code
_entity_poly.pdbx_strand_id
1 'polypeptide(L)'
;MMLDVRVLWLWLHLLGVILWAGGFFYVLMTLAPAMGSSKATEDRVDIMQKAIAQFRRISWTAILLIIVSGVFNLIKRIGEGQAARELSTQPENYPLLPEGYMAVFGIKMFIVVGLIVHQAVKLLDPRVLDDGRIGLKSKASGIVAGVLFMVAILLGLVLMTMNMSV
;
A
#
# COMPACT_ATOMS: atom_id res chain seq x y z
N MET A 1 14.99 -12.58 -23.80
CA MET A 1 13.90 -12.62 -22.80
C MET A 1 13.28 -11.22 -22.75
N MET A 2 12.20 -10.98 -23.48
CA MET A 2 11.49 -9.70 -23.44
C MET A 2 10.69 -9.63 -22.13
N LEU A 3 10.88 -8.57 -21.35
CA LEU A 3 10.05 -8.31 -20.19
C LEU A 3 8.60 -8.09 -20.68
N ASP A 4 7.71 -9.02 -20.35
CA ASP A 4 6.28 -8.85 -20.59
C ASP A 4 5.81 -7.59 -19.84
N VAL A 5 5.10 -6.70 -20.53
CA VAL A 5 4.54 -5.46 -19.97
C VAL A 5 3.69 -5.74 -18.72
N ARG A 6 3.07 -6.93 -18.62
CA ARG A 6 2.37 -7.38 -17.40
C ARG A 6 3.31 -7.50 -16.20
N VAL A 7 4.43 -8.19 -16.41
CA VAL A 7 5.46 -8.40 -15.39
C VAL A 7 5.99 -7.04 -14.94
N LEU A 8 6.24 -6.11 -15.86
CA LEU A 8 6.67 -4.76 -15.53
C LEU A 8 5.68 -4.03 -14.59
N TRP A 9 4.39 -4.00 -14.92
CA TRP A 9 3.38 -3.33 -14.07
C TRP A 9 3.23 -3.99 -12.70
N LEU A 10 3.35 -5.31 -12.64
CA LEU A 10 3.40 -6.05 -11.37
C LEU A 10 4.61 -5.63 -10.53
N TRP A 11 5.81 -5.59 -11.11
CA TRP A 11 7.01 -5.16 -10.41
C TRP A 11 6.91 -3.70 -9.93
N LEU A 12 6.35 -2.80 -10.74
CA LEU A 12 6.10 -1.42 -10.34
C LEU A 12 5.11 -1.33 -9.18
N HIS A 13 4.05 -2.14 -9.18
CA HIS A 13 3.10 -2.23 -8.06
C HIS A 13 3.80 -2.69 -6.79
N LEU A 14 4.56 -3.80 -6.87
CA LEU A 14 5.30 -4.36 -5.74
C LEU A 14 6.36 -3.39 -5.22
N LEU A 15 7.06 -2.68 -6.10
CA LEU A 15 8.03 -1.65 -5.72
C LEU A 15 7.36 -0.52 -4.93
N GLY A 16 6.21 -0.02 -5.41
CA GLY A 16 5.44 0.99 -4.67
C GLY A 16 5.02 0.49 -3.28
N VAL A 17 4.49 -0.74 -3.22
CA VAL A 17 4.11 -1.42 -1.96
C VAL A 17 5.31 -1.51 -1.02
N ILE A 18 6.48 -1.95 -1.49
CA ILE A 18 7.70 -2.09 -0.68
C ILE A 18 8.19 -0.74 -0.16
N LEU A 19 8.26 0.28 -1.02
CA LEU A 19 8.72 1.62 -0.64
C LEU A 19 7.79 2.24 0.41
N TRP A 20 6.48 2.12 0.21
CA TRP A 20 5.50 2.71 1.11
C TRP A 20 5.44 1.96 2.45
N ALA A 21 5.28 0.65 2.41
CA ALA A 21 5.12 -0.19 3.60
C ALA A 21 6.43 -0.37 4.37
N GLY A 22 7.52 -0.68 3.65
CA GLY A 22 8.84 -0.85 4.22
C GLY A 22 9.32 0.43 4.89
N GLY A 23 9.09 1.60 4.25
CA GLY A 23 9.39 2.88 4.86
C GLY A 23 8.55 3.16 6.12
N PHE A 24 7.25 2.83 6.11
CA PHE A 24 6.40 2.98 7.29
C PHE A 24 6.85 2.08 8.45
N PHE A 25 7.20 0.83 8.14
CA PHE A 25 7.70 -0.14 9.10
C PHE A 25 9.05 0.30 9.69
N TYR A 26 9.98 0.76 8.85
CA TYR A 26 11.26 1.33 9.28
C TYR A 26 11.08 2.53 10.22
N VAL A 27 10.20 3.48 9.85
CA VAL A 27 9.93 4.66 10.68
C VAL A 27 9.38 4.24 12.05
N LEU A 28 8.42 3.32 12.09
CA LEU A 28 7.73 2.94 13.31
C LEU A 28 8.53 2.02 14.23
N MET A 29 9.22 1.03 13.66
CA MET A 29 9.89 -0.03 14.42
C MET A 29 11.38 0.24 14.67
N THR A 30 12.02 1.06 13.85
CA THR A 30 13.46 1.29 13.92
C THR A 30 13.76 2.75 14.28
N LEU A 31 13.35 3.70 13.43
CA LEU A 31 13.72 5.11 13.58
C LEU A 31 13.09 5.74 14.83
N ALA A 32 11.78 5.58 15.02
CA ALA A 32 11.07 6.15 16.16
C ALA A 32 11.58 5.64 17.52
N PRO A 33 11.77 4.31 17.73
CA PRO A 33 12.33 3.79 18.97
C PRO A 33 13.79 4.19 19.21
N ALA A 34 14.64 4.11 18.18
CA ALA A 34 16.07 4.47 18.30
C ALA A 34 16.25 5.94 18.68
N MET A 35 15.38 6.81 18.19
CA MET A 35 15.37 8.21 18.58
C MET A 35 14.84 8.32 20.01
N GLY A 36 13.72 7.65 20.34
CA GLY A 36 13.06 7.74 21.65
C GLY A 36 13.91 7.35 22.86
N SER A 37 14.95 6.52 22.69
CA SER A 37 15.82 6.05 23.78
C SER A 37 16.92 7.05 24.19
N SER A 38 17.10 8.14 23.44
CA SER A 38 18.10 9.19 23.71
C SER A 38 17.46 10.50 24.22
N LYS A 39 18.20 11.31 24.99
CA LYS A 39 17.75 12.63 25.44
C LYS A 39 17.33 13.48 24.23
N ALA A 40 16.21 14.19 24.36
CA ALA A 40 15.75 15.10 23.31
C ALA A 40 16.68 16.32 23.25
N THR A 41 17.49 16.42 22.19
CA THR A 41 18.23 17.63 21.81
C THR A 41 17.49 18.32 20.64
N GLU A 42 17.69 19.62 20.46
CA GLU A 42 17.10 20.36 19.32
C GLU A 42 17.50 19.73 17.97
N ASP A 43 18.77 19.34 17.82
CA ASP A 43 19.27 18.65 16.62
C ASP A 43 18.49 17.36 16.30
N ARG A 44 18.08 16.62 17.34
CA ARG A 44 17.35 15.36 17.19
C ARG A 44 15.93 15.60 16.66
N VAL A 45 15.27 16.65 17.15
CA VAL A 45 13.93 17.07 16.73
C VAL A 45 13.98 17.50 15.25
N ASP A 46 14.97 18.30 14.88
CA ASP A 46 15.17 18.77 13.49
C ASP A 46 15.45 17.60 12.51
N ILE A 47 16.34 16.67 12.87
CA ILE A 47 16.63 15.48 12.06
C ILE A 47 15.36 14.63 11.86
N MET A 48 14.56 14.43 12.92
CA MET A 48 13.31 13.67 12.84
C MET A 48 12.30 14.36 11.90
N GLN A 49 12.15 15.67 12.00
CA GLN A 49 11.24 16.43 11.14
C GLN A 49 11.67 16.36 9.67
N LYS A 50 12.97 16.49 9.38
CA LYS A 50 13.54 16.33 8.03
C LYS A 50 13.31 14.92 7.48
N ALA A 51 13.53 13.89 8.29
CA ALA A 51 13.29 12.50 7.89
C ALA A 51 11.80 12.24 7.58
N ILE A 52 10.88 12.72 8.43
CA ILE A 52 9.43 12.60 8.19
C ILE A 52 9.02 13.35 6.93
N ALA A 53 9.56 14.56 6.69
CA ALA A 53 9.26 15.34 5.50
C ALA A 53 9.74 14.65 4.21
N GLN A 54 10.94 14.06 4.23
CA GLN A 54 11.46 13.28 3.11
C GLN A 54 10.64 12.01 2.89
N PHE A 55 10.34 11.25 3.95
CA PHE A 55 9.49 10.06 3.87
C PHE A 55 8.11 10.41 3.30
N ARG A 56 7.50 11.53 3.70
CA ARG A 56 6.21 11.99 3.17
C ARG A 56 6.25 12.14 1.64
N ARG A 57 7.32 12.73 1.09
CA ARG A 57 7.46 12.92 -0.37
C ARG A 57 7.58 11.58 -1.11
N ILE A 58 8.39 10.66 -0.58
CA ILE A 58 8.56 9.31 -1.14
C ILE A 58 7.25 8.51 -1.02
N SER A 59 6.59 8.60 0.12
CA SER A 59 5.32 7.93 0.45
C SER A 59 4.21 8.31 -0.54
N TRP A 60 4.03 9.60 -0.85
CA TRP A 60 3.06 10.02 -1.86
C TRP A 60 3.38 9.53 -3.26
N THR A 61 4.67 9.51 -3.63
CA THR A 61 5.12 8.96 -4.93
C THR A 61 4.82 7.47 -5.01
N ALA A 62 5.07 6.73 -3.93
CA ALA A 62 4.79 5.30 -3.84
C ALA A 62 3.29 5.00 -3.86
N ILE A 63 2.46 5.79 -3.16
CA ILE A 63 0.99 5.69 -3.21
C ILE A 63 0.49 5.89 -4.64
N LEU A 64 0.96 6.93 -5.33
CA LEU A 64 0.58 7.16 -6.73
C LEU A 64 0.95 5.96 -7.61
N LEU A 65 2.16 5.43 -7.43
CA LEU A 65 2.62 4.25 -8.17
C LEU A 65 1.74 3.02 -7.90
N ILE A 66 1.36 2.77 -6.65
CA ILE A 66 0.46 1.66 -6.25
C ILE A 66 -0.91 1.80 -6.90
N ILE A 67 -1.50 3.01 -6.87
CA ILE A 67 -2.83 3.26 -7.45
C ILE A 67 -2.80 3.06 -8.95
N VAL A 68 -1.87 3.71 -9.65
CA VAL A 68 -1.76 3.64 -11.12
C VAL A 68 -1.54 2.19 -11.56
N SER A 69 -0.53 1.52 -10.99
CA SER A 69 -0.24 0.12 -11.33
C SER A 69 -1.39 -0.84 -10.95
N GLY A 70 -2.10 -0.59 -9.85
CA GLY A 70 -3.26 -1.36 -9.44
C GLY A 70 -4.42 -1.24 -10.42
N VAL A 71 -4.70 -0.03 -10.91
CA VAL A 71 -5.72 0.21 -11.95
C VAL A 71 -5.33 -0.46 -13.27
N PHE A 72 -4.07 -0.37 -13.69
CA PHE A 72 -3.61 -1.07 -14.90
C PHE A 72 -3.76 -2.59 -14.79
N ASN A 73 -3.48 -3.18 -13.63
CA ASN A 73 -3.67 -4.61 -13.40
C ASN A 73 -5.15 -5.02 -13.49
N LEU A 74 -6.07 -4.19 -12.96
CA LEU A 74 -7.52 -4.42 -13.09
C LEU A 74 -7.97 -4.37 -14.56
N ILE A 75 -7.58 -3.33 -15.29
CA ILE A 75 -7.95 -3.15 -16.70
C ILE A 75 -7.46 -4.33 -17.54
N LYS A 76 -6.21 -4.77 -17.34
CA LYS A 76 -5.68 -5.94 -18.05
C LYS A 76 -6.46 -7.20 -17.74
N ARG A 77 -6.84 -7.43 -16.48
CA ARG A 77 -7.61 -8.61 -16.08
C ARG A 77 -9.00 -8.63 -16.74
N ILE A 78 -9.65 -7.48 -16.85
CA ILE A 78 -10.93 -7.35 -17.57
C ILE A 78 -10.72 -7.68 -19.06
N GLY A 79 -9.68 -7.14 -19.68
CA GLY A 79 -9.36 -7.43 -21.09
C GLY A 79 -9.07 -8.90 -21.36
N GLU A 80 -8.38 -9.59 -20.44
CA GLU A 80 -8.15 -11.04 -20.51
C GLU A 80 -9.47 -11.82 -20.42
N GLY A 81 -10.38 -11.41 -19.53
CA GLY A 81 -11.72 -12.01 -19.45
C GLY A 81 -12.58 -11.77 -20.70
N GLN A 82 -12.47 -10.59 -21.33
CA GLN A 82 -13.13 -10.30 -22.61
C GLN A 82 -12.60 -11.20 -23.74
N ALA A 83 -11.28 -11.32 -23.88
CA ALA A 83 -10.67 -12.18 -24.89
C ALA A 83 -11.05 -13.66 -24.71
N ALA A 84 -11.09 -14.13 -23.45
CA ALA A 84 -11.50 -15.49 -23.15
C ALA A 84 -13.01 -15.73 -23.40
N ARG A 85 -13.84 -14.70 -23.19
CA ARG A 85 -15.27 -14.73 -23.51
C ARG A 85 -15.53 -14.79 -25.02
N GLU A 86 -14.74 -14.12 -25.84
CA GLU A 86 -14.85 -14.15 -27.30
C GLU A 86 -14.48 -15.53 -27.88
N LEU A 87 -13.58 -16.26 -27.22
CA LEU A 87 -13.15 -17.60 -27.63
C LEU A 87 -14.05 -18.72 -27.09
N SER A 88 -14.94 -18.43 -26.14
CA SER A 88 -15.76 -19.46 -25.48
C SER A 88 -16.99 -19.84 -26.31
N THR A 89 -17.41 -21.10 -26.19
CA THR A 89 -18.59 -21.64 -26.91
C THR A 89 -19.91 -21.05 -26.41
N GLN A 90 -19.94 -20.48 -25.20
CA GLN A 90 -21.09 -19.84 -24.58
C GLN A 90 -20.69 -18.48 -23.98
N PRO A 91 -20.53 -17.44 -24.82
CA PRO A 91 -20.03 -16.14 -24.39
C PRO A 91 -20.89 -15.51 -23.30
N GLU A 92 -22.20 -15.70 -23.31
CA GLU A 92 -23.13 -15.16 -22.32
C GLU A 92 -22.90 -15.68 -20.90
N ASN A 93 -22.40 -16.91 -20.77
CA ASN A 93 -22.17 -17.58 -19.49
C ASN A 93 -20.73 -17.42 -18.99
N TYR A 94 -19.83 -16.84 -19.78
CA TYR A 94 -18.42 -16.70 -19.41
C TYR A 94 -18.18 -15.37 -18.67
N PRO A 95 -17.83 -15.41 -17.37
CA PRO A 95 -17.67 -14.19 -16.57
C PRO A 95 -16.43 -13.41 -17.00
N LEU A 96 -16.47 -12.07 -16.91
CA LEU A 96 -15.33 -11.20 -17.26
C LEU A 96 -14.21 -11.21 -16.22
N LEU A 97 -14.55 -11.53 -14.97
CA LEU A 97 -13.62 -11.61 -13.86
C LEU A 97 -13.94 -12.89 -13.07
N PRO A 98 -12.95 -13.51 -12.40
CA PRO A 98 -13.21 -14.66 -11.54
C PRO A 98 -14.27 -14.37 -10.48
N GLU A 99 -15.03 -15.39 -10.10
CA GLU A 99 -16.04 -15.26 -9.04
C GLU A 99 -15.41 -14.73 -7.75
N GLY A 100 -16.08 -13.76 -7.11
CA GLY A 100 -15.58 -13.13 -5.87
C GLY A 100 -14.42 -12.14 -6.08
N TYR A 101 -13.88 -11.97 -7.28
CA TYR A 101 -12.76 -11.05 -7.54
C TYR A 101 -13.10 -9.62 -7.12
N MET A 102 -14.29 -9.13 -7.49
CA MET A 102 -14.75 -7.79 -7.16
C MET A 102 -14.92 -7.58 -5.65
N ALA A 103 -15.32 -8.61 -4.91
CA ALA A 103 -15.47 -8.53 -3.45
C ALA A 103 -14.09 -8.39 -2.78
N VAL A 104 -13.14 -9.26 -3.15
CA VAL A 104 -11.76 -9.21 -2.63
C VAL A 104 -11.08 -7.89 -3.02
N PHE A 105 -11.27 -7.43 -4.25
CA PHE A 105 -10.78 -6.13 -4.71
C PHE A 105 -11.38 -4.97 -3.90
N GLY A 106 -12.70 -4.99 -3.65
CA GLY A 106 -13.37 -3.99 -2.83
C GLY A 106 -12.82 -3.91 -1.41
N ILE A 107 -12.62 -5.07 -0.76
CA ILE A 107 -12.00 -5.14 0.58
C ILE A 107 -10.57 -4.58 0.53
N LYS A 108 -9.77 -4.97 -0.46
CA LYS A 108 -8.40 -4.45 -0.65
C LYS A 108 -8.40 -2.93 -0.80
N MET A 109 -9.29 -2.38 -1.63
CA MET A 109 -9.40 -0.94 -1.84
C MET A 109 -9.84 -0.20 -0.58
N PHE A 110 -10.79 -0.75 0.18
CA PHE A 110 -11.21 -0.17 1.45
C PHE A 110 -10.04 -0.07 2.43
N ILE A 111 -9.25 -1.14 2.55
CA ILE A 111 -8.05 -1.15 3.40
C ILE A 111 -7.02 -0.13 2.91
N VAL A 112 -6.70 -0.11 1.62
CA VAL A 112 -5.70 0.81 1.04
C VAL A 112 -6.13 2.27 1.24
N VAL A 113 -7.39 2.60 0.98
CA VAL A 113 -7.93 3.94 1.22
C VAL A 113 -7.87 4.30 2.70
N GLY A 114 -8.25 3.38 3.60
CA GLY A 114 -8.14 3.59 5.04
C GLY A 114 -6.70 3.87 5.49
N LEU A 115 -5.72 3.20 4.88
CA LEU A 115 -4.30 3.42 5.17
C LEU A 115 -3.77 4.75 4.60
N ILE A 116 -4.23 5.17 3.42
CA ILE A 116 -3.93 6.48 2.86
C ILE A 116 -4.52 7.59 3.75
N VAL A 117 -5.78 7.44 4.19
CA VAL A 117 -6.42 8.37 5.11
C VAL A 117 -5.67 8.41 6.44
N HIS A 118 -5.31 7.26 6.99
CA HIS A 118 -4.50 7.18 8.22
C HIS A 118 -3.17 7.93 8.08
N GLN A 119 -2.46 7.73 6.96
CA GLN A 119 -1.21 8.43 6.65
C GLN A 119 -1.45 9.94 6.53
N ALA A 120 -2.49 10.38 5.82
CA ALA A 120 -2.82 11.78 5.65
C ALA A 120 -3.13 12.47 7.00
N VAL A 121 -3.94 11.83 7.85
CA VAL A 121 -4.29 12.34 9.18
C VAL A 121 -3.06 12.43 10.09
N LYS A 122 -2.22 11.39 10.13
CA LYS A 122 -0.98 11.41 10.94
C LYS A 122 0.05 12.44 10.46
N LEU A 123 0.07 12.77 9.17
CA LEU A 123 0.95 13.80 8.64
C LEU A 123 0.47 15.22 8.94
N LEU A 124 -0.83 15.41 9.23
CA LEU A 124 -1.43 16.71 9.51
C LEU A 124 -1.40 17.11 10.98
N ASP A 125 -1.14 16.17 11.90
CA ASP A 125 -1.12 16.44 13.36
C ASP A 125 0.26 16.16 13.97
N PRO A 126 1.35 16.85 13.56
CA PRO A 126 2.62 16.79 14.26
C PRO A 126 2.48 17.53 15.60
N ARG A 127 2.07 16.82 16.65
CA ARG A 127 1.98 17.41 18.00
C ARG A 127 3.36 17.51 18.62
N VAL A 128 3.82 18.75 18.79
CA VAL A 128 4.83 19.10 19.80
C VAL A 128 4.12 18.98 21.15
N LEU A 129 4.57 18.08 22.02
CA LEU A 129 4.07 18.01 23.39
C LEU A 129 4.52 19.26 24.16
N ASP A 130 3.76 19.67 25.16
CA ASP A 130 4.03 20.88 25.96
C ASP A 130 5.41 20.86 26.67
N ASP A 131 6.07 19.70 26.75
CA ASP A 131 7.41 19.50 27.31
C ASP A 131 8.55 19.55 26.27
N GLY A 132 8.26 19.94 25.02
CA GLY A 132 9.21 19.99 23.92
C GLY A 132 9.55 18.62 23.31
N ARG A 133 8.91 17.52 23.76
CA ARG A 133 9.12 16.19 23.18
C ARG A 133 8.21 15.97 21.97
N ILE A 134 8.72 15.30 20.95
CA ILE A 134 7.89 14.76 19.86
C ILE A 134 7.32 13.42 20.35
N GLY A 135 6.03 13.37 20.69
CA GLY A 135 5.35 12.15 21.11
C GLY A 135 4.64 11.45 19.96
N LEU A 136 4.98 10.19 19.67
CA LEU A 136 4.15 9.35 18.80
C LEU A 136 2.90 8.88 19.55
N LYS A 137 1.71 9.26 19.07
CA LYS A 137 0.43 8.72 19.56
C LYS A 137 0.42 7.18 19.40
N SER A 138 0.23 6.48 20.53
CA SER A 138 0.19 5.02 20.78
C SER A 138 0.84 4.08 19.75
N LYS A 139 1.81 3.27 20.21
CA LYS A 139 2.42 2.17 19.42
C LYS A 139 1.37 1.26 18.74
N ALA A 140 0.22 1.08 19.37
CA ALA A 140 -0.89 0.28 18.87
C ALA A 140 -1.41 0.75 17.50
N SER A 141 -1.49 2.07 17.27
CA SER A 141 -1.99 2.64 16.01
C SER A 141 -1.08 2.33 14.81
N GLY A 142 0.23 2.29 15.03
CA GLY A 142 1.18 1.90 13.99
C GLY A 142 1.18 0.39 13.71
N ILE A 143 1.04 -0.44 14.75
CA ILE A 143 0.93 -1.90 14.60
C ILE A 143 -0.33 -2.26 13.80
N VAL A 144 -1.48 -1.65 14.13
CA VAL A 144 -2.74 -1.87 13.40
C VAL A 144 -2.61 -1.49 11.92
N ALA A 145 -1.99 -0.35 11.61
CA ALA A 145 -1.74 0.05 10.23
C ALA A 145 -0.84 -0.97 9.49
N GLY A 146 0.21 -1.48 10.14
CA GLY A 146 1.07 -2.52 9.58
C GLY A 146 0.33 -3.84 9.31
N VAL A 147 -0.54 -4.28 10.23
CA VAL A 147 -1.35 -5.50 10.07
C VAL A 147 -2.34 -5.34 8.92
N LEU A 148 -3.07 -4.23 8.87
CA LEU A 148 -3.99 -3.93 7.76
C LEU A 148 -3.26 -3.93 6.41
N PHE A 149 -2.04 -3.38 6.38
CA PHE A 149 -1.22 -3.39 5.18
C PHE A 149 -0.83 -4.82 4.75
N MET A 150 -0.42 -5.67 5.69
CA MET A 150 -0.12 -7.08 5.42
C MET A 150 -1.34 -7.82 4.87
N VAL A 151 -2.53 -7.58 5.43
CA VAL A 151 -3.80 -8.12 4.90
C VAL A 151 -4.03 -7.66 3.46
N ALA A 152 -3.80 -6.38 3.13
CA ALA A 152 -3.95 -5.88 1.77
C ALA A 152 -3.00 -6.56 0.76
N ILE A 153 -1.76 -6.90 1.17
CA ILE A 153 -0.82 -7.68 0.33
C ILE A 153 -1.36 -9.09 0.12
N LEU A 154 -1.76 -9.77 1.19
CA LEU A 154 -2.28 -11.14 1.13
C LEU A 154 -3.51 -11.23 0.21
N LEU A 155 -4.45 -10.29 0.34
CA LEU A 155 -5.58 -10.18 -0.58
C LEU A 155 -5.12 -9.92 -2.02
N GLY A 156 -4.06 -9.13 -2.21
CA GLY A 156 -3.43 -8.95 -3.51
C GLY A 156 -2.89 -10.24 -4.13
N LEU A 157 -2.28 -11.11 -3.33
CA LEU A 157 -1.81 -12.43 -3.77
C LEU A 157 -2.98 -13.34 -4.12
N VAL A 158 -4.04 -13.34 -3.30
CA VAL A 158 -5.28 -14.08 -3.59
C VAL A 158 -5.84 -13.64 -4.95
N LEU A 159 -5.95 -12.34 -5.21
CA LEU A 159 -6.40 -11.82 -6.51
C LEU A 159 -5.54 -12.30 -7.69
N MET A 160 -4.23 -12.49 -7.47
CA MET A 160 -3.33 -13.01 -8.51
C MET A 160 -3.59 -14.48 -8.81
N THR A 161 -3.85 -15.29 -7.79
CA THR A 161 -4.05 -16.74 -7.94
C THR A 161 -5.47 -17.14 -8.32
N MET A 162 -6.44 -16.23 -8.23
CA MET A 162 -7.83 -16.49 -8.64
C MET A 162 -7.89 -16.81 -10.13
N ASN A 163 -8.13 -18.07 -10.46
CA ASN A 163 -8.29 -18.50 -11.84
C ASN A 163 -9.74 -18.32 -12.32
N MET A 164 -9.92 -18.14 -13.61
CA MET A 164 -11.22 -18.25 -14.26
C MET A 164 -11.52 -19.75 -14.36
N SER A 165 -12.21 -20.33 -13.37
CA SER A 165 -12.61 -21.73 -13.45
C SER A 165 -13.69 -21.90 -14.52
N VAL A 166 -13.39 -22.70 -15.54
CA VAL A 166 -14.34 -23.34 -16.46
C VAL A 166 -14.84 -24.62 -15.82
#